data_AF-A0A183GDF5-F1
#
_entry.id   AF-A0A183GDF5-F1
#
_cell.length_a   1.000
_cell.length_b   1.000
_cell.length_c   1.000
_cell.angle_alpha   90.00
_cell.angle_beta   90.00
_cell.angle_gamma   90.00
#
_symmetry.space_group_name_H-M   'P 1'
#
loop_
_entity.id
_entity.type
_entity.pdbx_description
1 polymer ?
#
loop_
_entity_poly.entity_id
_entity_poly.type
_entity_poly.pdbx_seq_one_letter_code
_entity_poly.pdbx_strand_id
1 'polypeptide(L)'
;MLMHLGYLHKCESYILRNSTQFDELQYSRQPDEGKYRHGTFVTLSCSSGPVVEGKDKTVCNNGKWQEPLGRCPYMCNVAVLWVTRHFLPDRVTPPQTKNDWQKHLAQRVGKCYNRYNGKTDSITFTCQDGYWDPIVVCPQ
;
A
#
# COMPACT_ATOMS: atom_id res chain seq x y z
N MET A 1 -52.82 -6.94 -6.97
CA MET A 1 -51.43 -7.25 -7.36
C MET A 1 -50.51 -6.58 -6.35
N LEU A 2 -50.17 -7.28 -5.26
CA LEU A 2 -49.29 -6.74 -4.22
C LEU A 2 -47.86 -6.70 -4.79
N MET A 3 -47.35 -5.50 -5.06
CA MET A 3 -45.91 -5.34 -5.28
C MET A 3 -45.23 -5.69 -3.97
N HIS A 4 -44.55 -6.84 -3.90
CA HIS A 4 -43.51 -7.04 -2.91
C HIS A 4 -42.46 -5.97 -3.18
N LEU A 5 -42.54 -4.86 -2.44
CA LEU A 5 -41.42 -3.96 -2.22
C LEU A 5 -40.35 -4.82 -1.55
N GLY A 6 -39.51 -5.48 -2.36
CA GLY A 6 -38.40 -6.29 -1.87
C GLY A 6 -37.47 -5.36 -1.12
N TYR A 7 -37.58 -5.34 0.20
CA TYR A 7 -36.73 -4.51 1.04
C TYR A 7 -35.31 -5.07 0.97
N LEU A 8 -34.43 -4.37 0.25
CA LEU A 8 -33.03 -4.77 0.15
C LEU A 8 -32.35 -4.61 1.51
N HIS A 9 -31.69 -5.67 1.97
CA HIS A 9 -31.01 -5.68 3.26
C HIS A 9 -29.83 -4.69 3.26
N LYS A 10 -29.67 -3.97 4.38
CA LYS A 10 -28.52 -3.10 4.65
C LYS A 10 -27.32 -3.93 5.13
N CYS A 11 -26.10 -3.53 4.78
CA CYS A 11 -24.86 -4.15 5.26
C CYS A 11 -24.38 -3.50 6.56
N GLU A 12 -23.71 -4.28 7.40
CA GLU A 12 -22.92 -3.74 8.52
C GLU A 12 -21.68 -2.98 8.02
N SER A 13 -21.00 -2.27 8.91
CA SER A 13 -19.68 -1.69 8.63
C SER A 13 -18.72 -2.71 8.03
N TYR A 14 -17.96 -2.29 7.02
CA TYR A 14 -17.00 -3.16 6.38
C TYR A 14 -15.84 -3.47 7.34
N ILE A 15 -15.45 -4.75 7.41
CA ILE A 15 -14.31 -5.21 8.21
C ILE A 15 -13.21 -5.64 7.24
N LEU A 16 -12.11 -4.90 7.27
CA LEU A 16 -10.93 -5.22 6.47
C LEU A 16 -10.14 -6.35 7.11
N ARG A 17 -9.93 -7.45 6.38
CA ARG A 17 -9.30 -8.67 6.91
C ARG A 17 -7.82 -8.48 7.23
N ASN A 18 -7.11 -7.76 6.36
CA ASN A 18 -5.67 -7.52 6.47
C ASN A 18 -5.42 -6.04 6.77
N SER A 19 -5.98 -5.59 7.89
CA SER A 19 -5.90 -4.19 8.32
C SER A 19 -4.46 -3.80 8.67
N THR A 20 -4.03 -2.65 8.18
CA THR A 20 -2.74 -2.01 8.42
C THR A 20 -2.95 -0.56 8.85
N GLN A 21 -1.93 0.03 9.46
CA GLN A 21 -1.94 1.46 9.78
C GLN A 21 -1.97 2.38 8.55
N PHE A 22 -1.84 1.82 7.34
CA PHE A 22 -1.80 2.59 6.10
C PHE A 22 -3.16 2.73 5.43
N ASP A 23 -4.16 2.02 5.93
CA ASP A 23 -5.47 1.90 5.31
C ASP A 23 -6.33 3.14 5.53
N GLU A 24 -6.96 3.60 4.45
CA GLU A 24 -7.97 4.65 4.48
C GLU A 24 -9.22 4.14 3.75
N LEU A 25 -10.30 3.90 4.51
CA LEU A 25 -11.59 3.46 3.98
C LEU A 25 -12.53 4.66 3.77
N GLN A 26 -12.97 4.85 2.54
CA GLN A 26 -13.93 5.88 2.18
C GLN A 26 -15.27 5.25 1.76
N TYR A 27 -16.33 5.59 2.50
CA TYR A 27 -17.70 5.19 2.18
C TYR A 27 -18.33 6.21 1.23
N SER A 28 -19.01 5.72 0.20
CA SER A 28 -19.77 6.56 -0.74
C SER A 28 -20.99 7.25 -0.12
N ARG A 29 -21.48 6.74 1.01
CA ARG A 29 -22.67 7.21 1.72
C ARG A 29 -22.49 7.02 3.21
N GLN A 30 -23.06 7.92 4.00
CA GLN A 30 -23.13 7.77 5.46
C GLN A 30 -24.07 6.61 5.84
N PRO A 31 -23.82 5.95 6.98
CA PRO A 31 -24.71 4.90 7.48
C PRO A 31 -26.04 5.49 7.94
N ASP A 32 -27.09 4.69 7.82
CA ASP A 32 -28.45 4.97 8.25
C ASP A 32 -28.81 3.96 9.33
N GLU A 33 -28.90 4.43 10.58
CA GLU A 33 -29.03 3.61 11.80
C GLU A 33 -27.88 2.61 11.98
N GLY A 34 -26.65 3.06 11.72
CA GLY A 34 -25.44 2.24 11.86
C GLY A 34 -25.21 1.22 10.74
N LYS A 35 -26.07 1.17 9.71
CA LYS A 35 -25.96 0.24 8.58
C LYS A 35 -25.95 0.95 7.23
N TYR A 36 -25.36 0.31 6.24
CA TYR A 36 -25.19 0.84 4.88
C TYR A 36 -26.23 0.27 3.92
N ARG A 37 -26.98 1.13 3.25
CA ARG A 37 -27.99 0.70 2.26
C ARG A 37 -27.36 -0.06 1.09
N HIS A 38 -28.14 -0.92 0.45
CA HIS A 38 -27.75 -1.58 -0.79
C HIS A 38 -27.23 -0.57 -1.83
N GLY A 39 -26.18 -0.97 -2.54
CA GLY A 39 -25.45 -0.16 -3.50
C GLY A 39 -24.41 0.78 -2.89
N THR A 40 -24.35 0.95 -1.57
CA THR A 40 -23.24 1.70 -0.95
C THR A 40 -21.94 0.98 -1.25
N PHE A 41 -20.94 1.70 -1.74
CA PHE A 41 -19.60 1.16 -1.93
C PHE A 41 -18.60 1.77 -0.95
N VAL A 42 -17.56 1.00 -0.65
CA VAL A 42 -16.37 1.39 0.11
C VAL A 42 -15.17 1.33 -0.82
N THR A 43 -14.33 2.35 -0.79
CA THR A 43 -13.05 2.39 -1.50
C THR A 43 -11.92 2.35 -0.47
N LEU A 44 -10.93 1.49 -0.68
CA LEU A 44 -9.67 1.44 0.06
C LEU A 44 -8.63 2.27 -0.68
N SER A 45 -7.93 3.12 0.07
CA SER A 45 -6.73 3.81 -0.41
C SER A 45 -5.60 3.62 0.60
N CYS A 46 -4.36 3.75 0.12
CA CYS A 46 -3.17 3.45 0.90
C CYS A 46 -2.29 4.68 1.05
N SER A 47 -2.05 5.09 2.29
CA SER A 47 -1.06 6.14 2.57
C SER A 47 0.38 5.67 2.27
N SER A 48 0.62 4.35 2.29
CA SER A 48 1.89 3.70 1.99
C SER A 48 2.25 3.65 0.51
N GLY A 49 1.35 4.02 -0.41
CA GLY A 49 1.61 3.98 -1.85
C GLY A 49 0.33 4.08 -2.67
N PRO A 50 0.39 4.47 -3.97
CA PRO A 50 -0.81 4.68 -4.77
C PRO A 50 -1.54 3.38 -5.16
N VAL A 51 -1.04 2.21 -4.76
CA VAL A 51 -1.52 0.91 -5.23
C VAL A 51 -2.01 0.07 -4.07
N VAL A 52 -3.25 -0.38 -4.16
CA VAL A 52 -3.81 -1.46 -3.35
C VAL A 52 -3.42 -2.79 -3.98
N GLU A 53 -2.94 -3.75 -3.19
CA GLU A 53 -2.77 -5.11 -3.68
C GLU A 53 -4.12 -5.84 -3.63
N GLY A 54 -4.72 -6.05 -4.80
CA GLY A 54 -6.05 -6.67 -4.95
C GLY A 54 -7.13 -5.64 -5.25
N LYS A 55 -8.36 -5.87 -4.75
CA LYS A 55 -9.50 -4.98 -5.00
C LYS A 55 -9.48 -3.76 -4.11
N ASP A 56 -9.63 -2.60 -4.70
CA ASP A 56 -9.73 -1.30 -4.02
C ASP A 56 -11.18 -0.90 -3.72
N LYS A 57 -12.18 -1.59 -4.29
CA LYS A 57 -13.59 -1.27 -4.11
C LYS A 57 -14.45 -2.49 -3.84
N THR A 58 -15.41 -2.33 -2.94
CA THR A 58 -16.47 -3.32 -2.68
C THR A 58 -17.82 -2.65 -2.52
N VAL A 59 -18.90 -3.37 -2.84
CA VAL A 59 -20.28 -2.85 -2.86
C VAL A 59 -21.17 -3.68 -1.93
N CYS A 60 -21.99 -3.00 -1.14
CA CYS A 60 -23.03 -3.61 -0.34
C CYS A 60 -24.14 -4.11 -1.27
N ASN A 61 -24.29 -5.42 -1.36
CA ASN A 61 -25.32 -6.07 -2.14
C ASN A 61 -26.22 -6.91 -1.24
N ASN A 62 -27.37 -6.36 -0.90
CA ASN A 62 -28.45 -7.05 -0.19
C ASN A 62 -27.97 -7.72 1.11
N GLY A 63 -27.41 -6.90 2.01
CA GLY A 63 -26.94 -7.33 3.33
C GLY A 63 -25.52 -7.89 3.38
N LYS A 64 -24.85 -8.05 2.23
CA LYS A 64 -23.46 -8.55 2.17
C LYS A 64 -22.59 -7.69 1.28
N TRP A 65 -21.36 -7.44 1.71
CA TRP A 65 -20.32 -6.89 0.85
C TRP A 65 -19.91 -7.94 -0.18
N GLN A 66 -19.92 -7.59 -1.48
CA GLN A 66 -19.77 -8.56 -2.55
C GLN A 66 -18.40 -9.26 -2.53
N GLU A 67 -17.33 -8.49 -2.57
CA GLU A 67 -15.97 -9.01 -2.64
C GLU A 67 -15.09 -8.38 -1.55
N PRO A 68 -14.15 -9.14 -0.98
CA PRO A 68 -13.23 -8.57 -0.01
C PRO A 68 -12.30 -7.57 -0.71
N LEU A 69 -12.11 -6.42 -0.08
CA LEU A 69 -11.02 -5.50 -0.37
C LEU A 69 -9.67 -6.20 -0.16
N GLY A 70 -8.68 -5.75 -0.93
CA GLY A 70 -7.30 -6.15 -0.86
C GLY A 70 -6.60 -5.61 0.40
N ARG A 71 -5.31 -5.30 0.29
CA ARG A 71 -4.52 -4.75 1.40
C ARG A 71 -3.62 -3.62 0.94
N CYS A 72 -3.21 -2.79 1.88
CA CYS A 72 -2.14 -1.84 1.65
C CYS A 72 -0.76 -2.48 1.84
N PRO A 73 0.17 -2.28 0.88
CA PRO A 73 1.54 -2.77 1.02
C PRO A 73 2.32 -1.95 2.05
N TYR A 74 3.37 -2.53 2.63
CA TYR A 74 4.26 -1.85 3.58
C TYR A 74 5.23 -0.88 2.90
N MET A 75 5.57 0.20 3.60
CA MET A 75 6.65 1.11 3.22
C MET A 75 8.02 0.50 3.53
N CYS A 76 9.06 0.92 2.80
CA CYS A 76 10.42 0.42 2.98
C CYS A 76 11.31 1.42 3.69
N ASN A 77 12.08 0.94 4.67
CA ASN A 77 13.08 1.75 5.35
C ASN A 77 14.37 1.82 4.51
N VAL A 78 14.77 3.01 4.08
CA VAL A 78 16.03 3.31 3.37
C VAL A 78 17.24 2.89 4.20
N ALA A 79 17.09 2.80 5.52
CA ALA A 79 18.18 2.42 6.40
C ALA A 79 18.79 1.05 6.15
N VAL A 80 17.97 0.14 5.65
CA VAL A 80 18.40 -1.19 5.23
C VAL A 80 19.48 -1.12 4.14
N LEU A 81 19.41 -0.14 3.22
CA LEU A 81 20.37 -0.02 2.13
C LEU A 81 21.79 0.35 2.64
N TRP A 82 21.89 1.27 3.59
CA TRP A 82 23.20 1.72 4.10
C TRP A 82 23.75 0.86 5.24
N VAL A 83 22.91 0.50 6.22
CA VAL A 83 23.35 -0.25 7.41
C VAL A 83 23.62 -1.71 7.08
N THR A 84 22.67 -2.35 6.40
CA THR A 84 22.67 -3.81 6.22
C THR A 84 23.22 -4.22 4.86
N ARG A 85 22.98 -3.42 3.81
CA ARG A 85 23.39 -3.77 2.44
C ARG A 85 24.63 -3.03 1.94
N HIS A 86 25.17 -2.09 2.72
CA HIS A 86 26.39 -1.33 2.44
C HIS A 86 26.38 -0.53 1.13
N PHE A 87 25.20 -0.07 0.70
CA PHE A 87 25.04 0.87 -0.40
C PHE A 87 24.90 2.30 0.12
N LEU A 88 25.62 3.23 -0.51
CA LEU A 88 25.35 4.65 -0.34
C LEU A 88 24.17 5.03 -1.25
N PRO A 89 23.01 5.46 -0.72
CA PRO A 89 21.92 5.92 -1.55
C PRO A 89 22.32 7.22 -2.25
N ASP A 90 22.15 7.29 -3.57
CA ASP A 90 22.42 8.49 -4.35
C ASP A 90 21.36 9.56 -4.04
N ARG A 91 21.68 10.82 -4.39
CA ARG A 91 20.75 11.96 -4.20
C ARG A 91 19.38 11.62 -4.78
N VAL A 92 18.34 11.82 -3.97
CA VAL A 92 16.94 11.67 -4.40
C VAL A 92 16.69 12.65 -5.54
N THR A 93 16.15 12.19 -6.67
CA THR A 93 15.71 13.06 -7.77
C THR A 93 14.23 12.79 -8.03
N PRO A 94 13.32 13.74 -7.70
CA PRO A 94 13.56 15.05 -7.10
C PRO A 94 14.07 14.96 -5.64
N PRO A 95 14.72 16.03 -5.11
CA PRO A 95 15.25 16.07 -3.75
C PRO A 95 14.09 16.02 -2.75
N GLN A 96 13.69 14.82 -2.36
CA GLN A 96 12.75 14.63 -1.28
C GLN A 96 13.54 14.57 0.02
N THR A 97 13.00 15.21 1.05
CA THR A 97 13.55 15.20 2.40
C THR A 97 13.94 13.78 2.81
N LYS A 98 14.94 13.72 3.68
CA LYS A 98 15.57 12.54 4.27
C LYS A 98 14.57 11.71 5.11
N ASN A 99 13.39 11.38 4.56
CA ASN A 99 12.45 10.48 5.19
C ASN A 99 12.97 9.07 4.98
N ASP A 100 13.31 8.41 6.08
CA ASP A 100 13.83 7.05 6.08
C ASP A 100 12.81 6.06 5.53
N TRP A 101 11.51 6.39 5.47
CA TRP A 101 10.48 5.50 4.94
C TRP A 101 10.00 5.93 3.55
N GLN A 102 10.02 4.99 2.62
CA GLN A 102 9.62 5.19 1.23
C GLN A 102 8.37 4.41 0.90
N LYS A 103 7.48 5.03 0.12
CA LYS A 103 6.24 4.40 -0.33
C LYS A 103 6.52 3.16 -1.18
N HIS A 104 5.58 2.23 -1.21
CA HIS A 104 5.61 1.09 -2.12
C HIS A 104 5.80 1.57 -3.57
N LEU A 105 6.61 0.82 -4.33
CA LEU A 105 7.10 1.13 -5.68
C LEU A 105 8.02 2.35 -5.80
N ALA A 106 8.35 3.04 -4.71
CA ALA A 106 9.38 4.06 -4.75
C ALA A 106 10.73 3.43 -5.14
N GLN A 107 11.49 4.14 -5.97
CA GLN A 107 12.80 3.70 -6.43
C GLN A 107 13.93 4.47 -5.72
N ARG A 108 15.05 3.79 -5.46
CA ARG A 108 16.27 4.36 -4.90
C ARG A 108 17.48 3.82 -5.62
N VAL A 109 18.36 4.70 -6.07
CA VAL A 109 19.64 4.30 -6.65
C VAL A 109 20.66 4.20 -5.53
N GLY A 110 21.40 3.09 -5.47
CA GLY A 110 22.49 2.86 -4.52
C GLY A 110 23.79 2.55 -5.25
N LYS A 111 24.90 3.03 -4.69
CA LYS A 111 26.27 2.68 -5.14
C LYS A 111 26.99 1.89 -4.05
N CYS A 112 27.68 0.82 -4.44
CA CYS A 112 28.51 0.05 -3.52
C CYS A 112 29.72 0.90 -3.11
N TYR A 113 29.96 1.02 -1.81
CA TYR A 113 31.07 1.79 -1.27
C TYR A 113 32.26 0.87 -0.99
N ASN A 114 32.99 0.49 -2.05
CA ASN A 114 34.25 -0.24 -1.91
C ASN A 114 35.45 0.67 -2.20
N ARG A 115 36.40 0.70 -1.27
CA ARG A 115 37.63 1.50 -1.38
C ARG A 115 38.63 0.93 -2.40
N TYR A 116 38.48 -0.34 -2.81
CA TYR A 116 39.51 -1.10 -3.52
C TYR A 116 39.28 -1.33 -5.02
N ASN A 117 38.05 -1.35 -5.53
CA ASN A 117 37.77 -1.84 -6.91
C ASN A 117 37.29 -0.80 -7.92
N GLY A 118 37.30 0.49 -7.60
CA GLY A 118 36.70 1.49 -8.49
C GLY A 118 35.17 1.34 -8.57
N LYS A 119 34.51 2.31 -9.19
CA LYS A 119 33.05 2.46 -9.20
C LYS A 119 32.36 1.18 -9.69
N THR A 120 31.50 0.57 -8.87
CA THR A 120 30.47 -0.34 -9.38
C THR A 120 29.40 0.47 -10.09
N ASP A 121 28.69 -0.17 -11.02
CA ASP A 121 27.48 0.42 -11.59
C ASP A 121 26.45 0.72 -10.50
N SER A 122 25.64 1.74 -10.74
CA SER A 122 24.51 2.11 -9.91
C SER A 122 23.46 1.00 -9.94
N ILE A 123 22.99 0.55 -8.77
CA ILE A 123 21.87 -0.39 -8.66
C ILE A 123 20.60 0.40 -8.32
N THR A 124 19.50 0.12 -9.03
CA THR A 124 18.19 0.68 -8.70
C THR A 124 17.41 -0.33 -7.87
N PHE A 125 17.04 0.09 -6.66
CA PHE A 125 16.18 -0.65 -5.76
C PHE A 125 14.74 -0.15 -5.86
N THR A 126 13.78 -1.05 -5.84
CA THR A 126 12.34 -0.75 -5.78
C THR A 126 11.78 -1.24 -4.46
N CYS A 127 11.00 -0.41 -3.78
CA CYS A 127 10.30 -0.82 -2.56
C CYS A 127 9.16 -1.77 -2.90
N GLN A 128 9.28 -3.04 -2.53
CA GLN A 128 8.28 -4.08 -2.70
C GLN A 128 7.80 -4.49 -1.31
N ASP A 129 6.58 -4.12 -0.93
CA ASP A 129 5.91 -4.54 0.31
C ASP A 129 6.85 -4.68 1.55
N GLY A 130 7.53 -3.59 1.91
CA GLY A 130 8.40 -3.53 3.10
C GLY A 130 9.86 -3.95 2.90
N TYR A 131 10.24 -4.47 1.73
CA TYR A 131 11.63 -4.79 1.40
C TYR A 131 12.11 -4.11 0.11
N TRP A 132 13.42 -3.86 0.05
CA TRP A 132 14.05 -3.35 -1.17
C TRP A 132 14.42 -4.51 -2.09
N ASP A 133 13.95 -4.46 -3.33
CA ASP A 133 14.28 -5.40 -4.41
C ASP A 133 15.21 -4.71 -5.43
N PRO A 134 16.30 -5.33 -5.91
CA PRO A 134 16.75 -6.69 -5.61
C PRO A 134 17.38 -6.81 -4.22
N ILE A 135 17.35 -8.02 -3.66
CA ILE A 135 18.02 -8.34 -2.40
C ILE A 135 19.49 -8.66 -2.68
N VAL A 136 20.31 -7.61 -2.71
CA VAL A 136 21.77 -7.71 -2.91
C VAL A 136 22.52 -6.98 -1.81
N VAL A 137 23.67 -7.51 -1.41
CA VAL A 137 24.57 -6.94 -0.41
C VAL A 137 25.88 -6.58 -1.09
N CYS A 138 26.36 -5.36 -0.90
CA CYS A 138 27.67 -4.93 -1.39
C CYS A 138 28.75 -5.69 -0.60
N PRO A 139 29.68 -6.40 -1.27
CA PRO A 139 30.78 -7.10 -0.60
C PRO A 139 31.63 -6.11 0.20
N GLN A 140 32.07 -6.51 1.40
CA GLN A 140 33.01 -5.75 2.24
C GLN A 140 34.47 -6.11 1.90
#